data_AF-A0A2D6HME9-F1
#
_entry.id   AF-A0A2D6HME9-F1
#
_cell.length_a   1.000
_cell.length_b   1.000
_cell.length_c   1.000
_cell.angle_alpha   90.00
_cell.angle_beta   90.00
_cell.angle_gamma   90.00
#
_symmetry.space_group_name_H-M   'P 1'
#
loop_
_entity.id
_entity.type
_entity.pdbx_description
1 polymer ?
#
loop_
_entity_poly.entity_id
_entity_poly.type
_entity_poly.pdbx_seq_one_letter_code
_entity_poly.pdbx_strand_id
1 'polypeptide(L)'
;MRFALLTSLCLLSACSMFSGNQETFELPPTTITPASQQWDVVPQKSDEPMMMAEGDAVKIASLKGDIARLQGELDALKPQMQKVSVIERHLNRLVSDLERIDAQYGLAAPQATPIKAPTPAKVKPKPPQKVAKAKPEVTASISGKKEIENVRFGSVNGATRVVLDLGAAAKFSTDLDNEEGILIIEVPNMTYDAVPRTRKSGVVTDVQGQNVDGIGRVILTFKDDVKITQSNALPPSGPYGHRIYLDLKPL
;
A
#
# COMPACT_ATOMS: atom_id res chain seq x y z
N MET A 1 43.03 -11.90 1.37
CA MET A 1 42.71 -10.68 0.60
C MET A 1 41.37 -10.17 1.13
N ARG A 2 41.29 -9.39 2.21
CA ARG A 2 41.59 -7.95 2.39
C ARG A 2 40.85 -7.03 1.40
N PHE A 3 39.68 -6.55 1.82
CA PHE A 3 39.01 -5.26 1.53
C PHE A 3 37.89 -5.18 2.60
N ALA A 4 37.87 -4.38 3.66
CA ALA A 4 38.33 -3.03 3.98
C ALA A 4 37.62 -1.90 3.21
N LEU A 5 36.97 -1.03 4.00
CA LEU A 5 36.36 0.29 3.74
C LEU A 5 34.87 0.37 3.34
N LEU A 6 34.07 0.85 4.30
CA LEU A 6 33.29 2.12 4.31
C LEU A 6 32.17 1.96 5.36
N THR A 7 32.31 2.30 6.65
CA THR A 7 32.22 3.65 7.28
C THR A 7 31.42 4.69 6.49
N SER A 8 30.17 4.98 6.92
CA SER A 8 29.61 6.35 6.97
C SER A 8 28.15 6.36 7.50
N LEU A 9 27.88 7.28 8.46
CA LEU A 9 26.57 7.90 8.80
C LEU A 9 25.43 6.97 9.31
N CYS A 10 24.63 7.26 10.34
CA CYS A 10 24.33 8.45 11.13
C CYS A 10 23.59 7.94 12.40
N LEU A 11 24.08 8.15 13.63
CA LEU A 11 23.61 9.20 14.55
C LEU A 11 22.19 9.72 14.23
N LEU A 12 21.20 9.25 14.99
CA LEU A 12 20.03 9.99 15.48
C LEU A 12 19.36 9.16 16.58
N SER A 13 20.05 9.10 17.71
CA SER A 13 19.47 8.83 19.03
C SER A 13 19.27 10.18 19.71
N ALA A 14 18.18 10.28 20.47
CA ALA A 14 17.71 11.43 21.28
C ALA A 14 16.84 12.46 20.55
N CYS A 15 15.52 12.32 20.73
CA CYS A 15 14.68 13.32 21.42
C CYS A 15 13.25 12.77 21.57
N SER A 16 13.06 11.97 22.61
CA SER A 16 11.77 11.81 23.28
C SER A 16 11.60 12.98 24.26
N MET A 17 10.43 13.63 24.24
CA MET A 17 9.71 14.31 25.35
C MET A 17 8.95 15.53 24.79
N PHE A 18 7.73 15.30 24.28
CA PHE A 18 6.72 16.36 24.21
C PHE A 18 5.50 15.87 24.97
N SER A 19 5.50 16.21 26.26
CA SER A 19 4.43 15.92 27.20
C SER A 19 3.38 17.03 27.14
N GLY A 20 2.12 16.60 27.08
CA GLY A 20 0.87 17.30 27.34
C GLY A 20 0.86 18.82 27.52
N ASN A 21 0.08 19.48 26.66
CA ASN A 21 -0.96 20.40 27.10
C ASN A 21 -2.01 20.53 26.00
N GLN A 22 -3.14 19.83 26.13
CA GLN A 22 -4.36 20.19 25.40
C GLN A 22 -5.00 21.35 26.15
N GLU A 23 -4.57 22.57 25.85
CA GLU A 23 -5.44 23.73 26.05
C GLU A 23 -6.46 23.73 24.91
N THR A 24 -7.70 23.41 25.25
CA THR A 24 -8.89 23.69 24.45
C THR A 24 -9.01 25.21 24.29
N PHE A 25 -8.37 25.74 23.26
CA PHE A 25 -8.54 27.13 22.85
C PHE A 25 -9.87 27.25 22.10
N GLU A 26 -10.96 27.45 22.83
CA GLU A 26 -12.21 27.96 22.26
C GLU A 26 -11.94 29.35 21.70
N LEU A 27 -11.76 29.43 20.37
CA LEU A 27 -11.73 30.69 19.67
C LEU A 27 -13.12 31.34 19.80
N PRO A 28 -13.22 32.59 20.31
CA PRO A 28 -14.48 33.31 20.32
C PRO A 28 -14.97 33.49 18.87
N PRO A 29 -16.29 33.51 18.63
CA PRO A 29 -16.85 33.73 17.31
C PRO A 29 -16.37 35.09 16.79
N THR A 30 -15.39 35.05 15.89
CA THR A 30 -14.88 36.26 15.25
C THR A 30 -15.96 36.69 14.27
N THR A 31 -16.83 37.58 14.73
CA THR A 31 -17.73 38.33 13.87
C THR A 31 -16.83 39.21 13.02
N ILE A 32 -16.60 38.77 11.77
CA ILE A 32 -15.85 39.55 10.78
C ILE A 32 -16.77 40.70 10.38
N THR A 33 -16.71 41.79 11.14
CA THR A 33 -17.21 43.09 10.69
C THR A 33 -16.33 43.49 9.51
N PRO A 34 -16.88 43.64 8.28
CA PRO A 34 -16.10 44.14 7.16
C PRO A 34 -15.68 45.57 7.50
N ALA A 35 -14.41 45.75 7.85
CA ALA A 35 -13.82 47.06 7.92
C ALA A 35 -13.87 47.64 6.49
N SER A 36 -14.84 48.51 6.25
CA SER A 36 -14.84 49.43 5.12
C SER A 36 -13.62 50.32 5.26
N GLN A 37 -12.47 49.85 4.78
CA GLN A 37 -11.37 50.71 4.41
C GLN A 37 -11.86 51.53 3.22
N GLN A 38 -12.50 52.64 3.53
CA GLN A 38 -12.76 53.72 2.62
C GLN A 38 -11.40 54.36 2.36
N TRP A 39 -10.80 53.98 1.23
CA TRP A 39 -9.62 54.66 0.70
C TRP A 39 -10.10 56.05 0.29
N ASP A 40 -9.70 57.08 1.04
CA ASP A 40 -9.88 58.47 0.62
C ASP A 40 -9.08 58.68 -0.66
N VAL A 41 -9.76 58.51 -1.79
CA VAL A 41 -9.26 58.87 -3.11
C VAL A 41 -9.18 60.39 -3.14
N VAL A 42 -7.99 60.92 -2.85
CA VAL A 42 -7.63 62.30 -3.19
C VAL A 42 -7.75 62.42 -4.71
N PRO A 43 -8.64 63.28 -5.26
CA PRO A 43 -8.74 63.47 -6.69
C PRO A 43 -7.53 64.29 -7.14
N GLN A 44 -6.44 63.64 -7.52
CA GLN A 44 -5.40 64.27 -8.33
C GLN A 44 -5.99 64.51 -9.72
N LYS A 45 -6.50 65.73 -9.91
CA LYS A 45 -6.82 66.28 -11.22
C LYS A 45 -5.50 66.59 -11.94
N SER A 46 -4.93 65.59 -12.59
CA SER A 46 -3.87 65.77 -13.59
C SER A 46 -4.47 65.54 -14.97
N ASP A 47 -4.98 66.61 -15.58
CA ASP A 47 -5.36 66.66 -17.00
C ASP A 47 -4.09 66.74 -17.86
N GLU A 48 -3.16 65.81 -17.67
CA GLU A 48 -2.03 65.61 -18.58
C GLU A 48 -2.15 64.21 -19.20
N PRO A 49 -2.14 64.08 -20.53
CA PRO A 49 -2.16 62.79 -21.20
C PRO A 49 -0.83 62.09 -20.91
N MET A 50 -0.77 61.34 -19.81
CA MET A 50 0.32 60.40 -19.55
C MET A 50 0.32 59.38 -20.68
N MET A 51 1.19 59.61 -21.65
CA MET A 51 1.59 58.63 -22.65
C MET A 51 2.15 57.44 -21.88
N MET A 52 1.31 56.44 -21.63
CA MET A 52 1.72 55.16 -21.08
C MET A 52 2.87 54.68 -21.96
N ALA A 53 4.07 54.56 -21.39
CA ALA A 53 5.21 54.05 -22.11
C ALA A 53 4.80 52.69 -22.68
N GLU A 54 4.97 52.50 -23.98
CA GLU A 54 4.44 51.34 -24.73
C GLU A 54 4.85 49.98 -24.12
N GLY A 55 5.94 49.97 -23.33
CA GLY A 55 6.39 48.81 -22.55
C GLY A 55 5.51 48.41 -21.35
N ASP A 56 4.80 49.34 -20.71
CA ASP A 56 3.99 49.04 -19.53
C ASP A 56 2.70 48.27 -19.88
N ALA A 57 2.11 48.56 -21.05
CA ALA A 57 0.95 47.82 -21.55
C ALA A 57 1.30 46.34 -21.80
N VAL A 58 2.48 46.07 -22.37
CA VAL A 58 2.98 44.70 -22.61
C VAL A 58 3.21 43.97 -21.29
N LYS A 59 3.80 44.65 -20.30
CA LYS A 59 4.05 44.06 -18.98
C LYS A 59 2.74 43.72 -18.26
N ILE A 60 1.72 44.58 -18.34
CA ILE A 60 0.40 44.33 -17.77
C ILE A 60 -0.28 43.15 -18.46
N ALA A 61 -0.18 43.04 -19.79
CA ALA A 61 -0.72 41.91 -20.52
C ALA A 61 -0.06 40.58 -20.13
N SER A 62 1.28 40.57 -19.98
CA SER A 62 2.04 39.41 -19.51
C SER A 62 1.62 38.99 -18.10
N LEU A 63 1.55 39.94 -17.16
CA LEU A 63 1.16 39.65 -15.77
C LEU A 63 -0.26 39.10 -15.67
N LYS A 64 -1.20 39.59 -16.50
CA LYS A 64 -2.55 39.03 -16.56
C LYS A 64 -2.55 37.58 -17.06
N GLY A 65 -1.71 37.26 -18.04
CA GLY A 65 -1.52 35.89 -18.52
C GLY A 65 -0.98 34.97 -17.42
N ASP A 66 0.04 35.42 -16.70
CA ASP A 66 0.66 34.66 -15.60
C ASP A 66 -0.33 34.41 -14.45
N ILE A 67 -1.13 35.41 -14.08
CA ILE A 67 -2.17 35.27 -13.05
C ILE A 67 -3.20 34.23 -13.47
N ALA A 68 -3.69 34.28 -14.71
CA ALA A 68 -4.66 33.30 -15.22
C ALA A 68 -4.08 31.87 -15.22
N ARG A 69 -2.78 31.72 -15.55
CA ARG A 69 -2.08 30.44 -15.49
C ARG A 69 -1.97 29.90 -14.06
N LEU A 70 -1.55 30.73 -13.12
CA LEU A 70 -1.42 30.35 -11.70
C LEU A 70 -2.78 29.99 -11.09
N GLN A 71 -3.85 30.69 -11.47
CA GLN A 71 -5.21 30.34 -11.07
C GLN A 71 -5.59 28.94 -11.59
N GLY A 72 -5.29 28.62 -12.85
CA GLY A 72 -5.51 27.29 -13.41
C GLY A 72 -4.70 26.18 -12.71
N GLU A 73 -3.45 26.45 -12.33
CA GLU A 73 -2.62 25.52 -11.57
C GLU A 73 -3.18 25.26 -10.16
N LEU A 74 -3.68 26.30 -9.47
CA LEU A 74 -4.34 26.16 -8.17
C LEU A 74 -5.63 25.34 -8.27
N ASP A 75 -6.45 25.58 -9.29
CA ASP A 75 -7.68 24.82 -9.52
C ASP A 75 -7.38 23.34 -9.82
N ALA A 76 -6.31 23.06 -10.55
CA ALA A 76 -5.84 21.70 -10.81
C ALA A 76 -5.31 20.99 -9.55
N LEU A 77 -4.75 21.74 -8.59
CA LEU A 77 -4.22 21.19 -7.33
C LEU A 77 -5.31 20.90 -6.29
N LYS A 78 -6.43 21.63 -6.34
CA LYS A 78 -7.57 21.49 -5.43
C LYS A 78 -8.05 20.04 -5.19
N PRO A 79 -8.25 19.19 -6.21
CA PRO A 79 -8.64 17.79 -5.97
C PRO A 79 -7.57 16.96 -5.25
N GLN A 80 -6.28 17.30 -5.41
CA GLN A 80 -5.22 16.62 -4.67
C GLN A 80 -5.25 16.98 -3.18
N MET A 81 -5.46 18.26 -2.85
CA MET A 81 -5.65 18.68 -1.46
C MET A 81 -6.86 18.01 -0.81
N GLN A 82 -7.96 17.82 -1.56
CA GLN A 82 -9.11 17.06 -1.08
C GLN A 82 -8.75 15.61 -0.74
N LYS A 83 -7.92 14.93 -1.54
CA LYS A 83 -7.45 13.57 -1.22
C LYS A 83 -6.64 13.54 0.08
N VAL A 84 -5.77 14.54 0.31
CA VAL A 84 -4.99 14.64 1.56
C VAL A 84 -5.93 14.75 2.77
N SER A 85 -7.00 15.54 2.68
CA SER A 85 -7.98 15.65 3.79
C SER A 85 -8.75 14.35 4.08
N VAL A 86 -8.93 13.48 3.09
CA VAL A 86 -9.54 12.15 3.29
C VAL A 86 -8.54 11.22 3.98
N ILE A 87 -7.28 11.26 3.56
CA ILE A 87 -6.20 10.47 4.16
C ILE A 87 -5.98 10.86 5.63
N GLU A 88 -6.00 12.15 5.95
CA GLU A 88 -5.87 12.66 7.31
C GLU A 88 -6.98 12.13 8.23
N ARG A 89 -8.23 12.12 7.75
CA ARG A 89 -9.35 11.51 8.50
C ARG A 89 -9.17 10.01 8.72
N HIS A 90 -8.62 9.31 7.73
CA HIS A 90 -8.35 7.87 7.84
C HIS A 90 -7.23 7.59 8.87
N LEU A 91 -6.15 8.37 8.84
CA LEU A 91 -5.07 8.26 9.82
C LEU A 91 -5.57 8.53 11.24
N ASN A 92 -6.35 9.58 11.44
CA ASN A 92 -6.91 9.88 12.76
C ASN A 92 -7.81 8.76 13.27
N ARG A 93 -8.55 8.08 12.37
CA ARG A 93 -9.35 6.90 12.74
C ARG A 93 -8.47 5.73 13.19
N LEU A 94 -7.41 5.41 12.44
CA LEU A 94 -6.47 4.35 12.80
C LEU A 94 -5.80 4.62 14.15
N VAL A 95 -5.41 5.87 14.42
CA VAL A 95 -4.83 6.25 15.72
C VAL A 95 -5.82 6.00 16.85
N SER A 96 -7.09 6.39 16.70
CA SER A 96 -8.12 6.10 17.71
C SER A 96 -8.39 4.60 17.89
N ASP A 97 -8.33 3.82 16.81
CA ASP A 97 -8.50 2.37 16.89
C ASP A 97 -7.31 1.71 17.64
N LEU A 98 -6.08 2.19 17.44
CA LEU A 98 -4.90 1.75 18.20
C LEU A 98 -5.03 2.08 19.69
N GLU A 99 -5.44 3.30 20.05
CA GLU A 99 -5.65 3.69 21.46
C GLU A 99 -6.71 2.81 22.14
N ARG A 100 -7.75 2.43 21.38
CA ARG A 100 -8.81 1.54 21.88
C ARG A 100 -8.29 0.12 22.11
N ILE A 101 -7.43 -0.39 21.24
CA ILE A 101 -6.77 -1.69 21.42
C ILE A 101 -5.91 -1.66 22.69
N ASP A 102 -5.05 -0.65 22.87
CA ASP A 102 -4.21 -0.54 24.06
C ASP A 102 -5.04 -0.50 25.36
N ALA A 103 -6.16 0.24 25.36
CA ALA A 103 -7.08 0.29 26.49
C ALA A 103 -7.79 -1.06 26.75
N GLN A 104 -8.12 -1.81 25.70
CA GLN A 104 -8.83 -3.08 25.81
C GLN A 104 -7.91 -4.22 26.26
N TYR A 105 -6.63 -4.20 25.87
CA TYR A 105 -5.68 -5.26 26.21
C TYR A 105 -4.91 -5.03 27.50
N GLY A 106 -4.99 -3.83 28.12
CA GLY A 106 -4.53 -3.59 29.49
C GLY A 106 -3.17 -4.22 29.78
N LEU A 107 -2.24 -4.14 28.83
CA LEU A 107 -0.93 -4.78 28.92
C LEU A 107 -0.10 -3.98 29.94
N ALA A 108 -0.33 -4.25 31.22
CA ALA A 108 0.66 -3.98 32.25
C ALA A 108 1.97 -4.60 31.79
N ALA A 109 2.99 -3.76 31.61
CA ALA A 109 4.31 -4.16 31.13
C ALA A 109 4.74 -5.48 31.79
N PRO A 110 4.98 -6.56 31.02
CA PRO A 110 5.29 -7.85 31.60
C PRO A 110 6.58 -7.74 32.40
N GLN A 111 6.49 -7.97 33.71
CA GLN A 111 7.67 -8.15 34.54
C GLN A 111 8.41 -9.39 34.04
N ALA A 112 9.62 -9.17 33.53
CA ALA A 112 10.49 -10.20 32.99
C ALA A 112 10.78 -11.25 34.06
N THR A 113 10.16 -12.41 33.95
CA THR A 113 10.61 -13.61 34.67
C THR A 113 11.58 -14.38 33.78
N PRO A 114 12.72 -14.85 34.32
CA PRO A 114 13.75 -15.53 33.55
C PRO A 114 13.29 -16.92 33.12
N ILE A 115 13.14 -17.11 31.81
CA ILE A 115 12.75 -18.38 31.19
C ILE A 115 13.96 -19.32 31.16
N LYS A 116 13.86 -20.48 31.83
CA LYS A 116 14.81 -21.59 31.71
C LYS A 116 14.72 -22.21 30.31
N ALA A 117 15.86 -22.29 29.63
CA ALA A 117 15.99 -22.87 28.30
C ALA A 117 15.60 -24.37 28.27
N PRO A 118 14.75 -24.80 27.32
CA PRO A 118 14.47 -26.22 27.10
C PRO A 118 15.60 -26.92 26.34
N THR A 119 15.94 -28.10 26.82
CA THR A 119 16.96 -29.00 26.27
C THR A 119 16.55 -29.56 24.89
N PRO A 120 17.42 -29.51 23.87
CA PRO A 120 17.08 -30.00 22.53
C PRO A 120 17.02 -31.54 22.47
N ALA A 121 15.88 -32.06 22.02
CA ALA A 121 15.66 -33.48 21.74
C ALA A 121 16.30 -33.91 20.41
N LYS A 122 17.06 -35.01 20.46
CA LYS A 122 17.81 -35.61 19.36
C LYS A 122 16.86 -36.35 18.39
N VAL A 123 16.62 -35.78 17.22
CA VAL A 123 15.78 -36.38 16.17
C VAL A 123 16.57 -37.44 15.39
N LYS A 124 15.97 -38.61 15.23
CA LYS A 124 16.52 -39.79 14.53
C LYS A 124 16.22 -39.68 13.01
N PRO A 125 17.21 -39.86 12.12
CA PRO A 125 17.02 -39.70 10.68
C PRO A 125 16.22 -40.85 10.06
N LYS A 126 15.27 -40.50 9.18
CA LYS A 126 14.41 -41.43 8.41
C LYS A 126 15.12 -41.87 7.11
N PRO A 127 15.03 -43.16 6.68
CA PRO A 127 15.71 -43.64 5.49
C PRO A 127 15.13 -43.06 4.17
N PRO A 128 15.98 -42.89 3.14
CA PRO A 128 15.61 -42.27 1.87
C PRO A 128 14.71 -43.18 1.01
N GLN A 129 13.57 -42.64 0.56
CA GLN A 129 12.69 -43.26 -0.43
C GLN A 129 13.25 -43.11 -1.85
N LYS A 130 13.27 -44.24 -2.57
CA LYS A 130 13.74 -44.41 -3.94
C LYS A 130 12.66 -43.90 -4.91
N VAL A 131 12.91 -42.75 -5.55
CA VAL A 131 12.01 -42.15 -6.53
C VAL A 131 12.27 -42.75 -7.92
N ALA A 132 11.20 -43.22 -8.57
CA ALA A 132 11.20 -43.79 -9.90
C ALA A 132 11.39 -42.71 -10.99
N LYS A 133 12.15 -43.05 -12.04
CA LYS A 133 12.42 -42.22 -13.22
C LYS A 133 11.16 -42.01 -14.06
N ALA A 134 10.81 -40.76 -14.36
CA ALA A 134 9.81 -40.40 -15.36
C ALA A 134 10.47 -39.83 -16.65
N LYS A 135 9.75 -40.09 -17.75
CA LYS A 135 10.01 -39.96 -19.20
C LYS A 135 9.82 -38.48 -19.69
N PRO A 136 10.27 -38.07 -20.90
CA PRO A 136 10.99 -36.81 -21.11
C PRO A 136 10.12 -35.55 -21.15
N GLU A 137 10.82 -34.53 -20.70
CA GLU A 137 10.55 -33.11 -20.55
C GLU A 137 10.30 -32.44 -21.90
N VAL A 138 9.10 -31.89 -22.08
CA VAL A 138 8.83 -30.89 -23.12
C VAL A 138 9.37 -29.57 -22.60
N THR A 139 10.48 -29.11 -23.19
CA THR A 139 11.18 -27.88 -22.87
C THR A 139 10.39 -26.65 -23.34
N ALA A 140 9.38 -26.25 -22.57
CA ALA A 140 8.86 -24.90 -22.64
C ALA A 140 9.87 -23.96 -21.94
N SER A 141 10.89 -23.53 -22.70
CA SER A 141 11.81 -22.47 -22.31
C SER A 141 11.07 -21.14 -22.32
N ILE A 142 10.44 -20.81 -21.20
CA ILE A 142 9.89 -19.48 -20.96
C ILE A 142 10.83 -18.83 -19.95
N SER A 143 11.78 -18.07 -20.47
CA SER A 143 12.45 -17.01 -19.70
C SER A 143 11.42 -15.91 -19.44
N GLY A 144 10.41 -16.25 -18.63
CA GLY A 144 9.26 -15.39 -18.41
C GLY A 144 9.67 -14.25 -17.51
N LYS A 145 9.07 -13.10 -17.78
CA LYS A 145 9.19 -11.92 -16.91
C LYS A 145 8.79 -12.34 -15.49
N LYS A 146 9.45 -11.74 -14.49
CA LYS A 146 9.14 -12.01 -13.08
C LYS A 146 7.87 -11.27 -12.68
N GLU A 147 6.75 -11.69 -13.24
CA GLU A 147 5.45 -11.07 -13.02
C GLU A 147 4.36 -12.11 -12.71
N ILE A 148 3.36 -11.67 -11.95
CA ILE A 148 2.08 -12.34 -11.80
C ILE A 148 1.23 -11.90 -12.98
N GLU A 149 1.06 -12.80 -13.94
CA GLU A 149 0.45 -12.51 -15.25
C GLU A 149 -1.08 -12.53 -15.17
N ASN A 150 -1.65 -13.41 -14.35
CA ASN A 150 -3.09 -13.61 -14.27
C ASN A 150 -3.52 -14.20 -12.93
N VAL A 151 -4.77 -13.92 -12.54
CA VAL A 151 -5.43 -14.53 -11.38
C VAL A 151 -6.71 -15.21 -11.87
N ARG A 152 -6.82 -16.52 -11.64
CA ARG A 152 -7.93 -17.36 -12.10
C ARG A 152 -8.64 -17.98 -10.92
N PHE A 153 -9.93 -18.25 -11.11
CA PHE A 153 -10.78 -18.93 -10.14
C PHE A 153 -11.39 -20.17 -10.77
N GLY A 154 -11.51 -21.23 -9.96
CA GLY A 154 -12.18 -22.49 -10.31
C GLY A 154 -12.83 -23.12 -9.09
N SER A 155 -13.60 -24.18 -9.30
CA SER A 155 -14.18 -24.98 -8.22
C SER A 155 -13.59 -26.39 -8.28
N VAL A 156 -13.10 -26.89 -7.14
CA VAL A 156 -12.51 -28.23 -7.01
C VAL A 156 -12.99 -28.84 -5.70
N ASN A 157 -13.70 -29.96 -5.76
CA ASN A 157 -14.18 -30.70 -4.58
C ASN A 157 -14.98 -29.83 -3.58
N GLY A 158 -15.75 -28.86 -4.09
CA GLY A 158 -16.53 -27.93 -3.25
C GLY A 158 -15.70 -26.83 -2.58
N ALA A 159 -14.41 -26.71 -2.90
CA ALA A 159 -13.57 -25.57 -2.54
C ALA A 159 -13.38 -24.64 -3.75
N THR A 160 -13.19 -23.36 -3.48
CA THR A 160 -12.82 -22.36 -4.49
C THR A 160 -11.30 -22.42 -4.68
N ARG A 161 -10.85 -22.82 -5.87
CA ARG A 161 -9.44 -22.82 -6.25
C ARG A 161 -9.07 -21.47 -6.83
N VAL A 162 -8.13 -20.78 -6.20
CA VAL A 162 -7.46 -19.59 -6.73
C VAL A 162 -6.17 -20.04 -7.39
N VAL A 163 -5.88 -19.58 -8.60
CA VAL A 163 -4.64 -19.88 -9.33
C VAL A 163 -3.99 -18.59 -9.78
N LEU A 164 -2.75 -18.36 -9.36
CA LEU A 164 -1.90 -17.29 -9.88
C LEU A 164 -1.01 -17.86 -10.98
N ASP A 165 -1.09 -17.30 -12.18
CA ASP A 165 -0.19 -17.61 -13.29
C ASP A 165 1.04 -16.71 -13.19
N LEU A 166 2.22 -17.33 -13.24
CA LEU A 166 3.51 -16.68 -13.05
C LEU A 166 4.41 -16.87 -14.26
N GLY A 167 5.17 -15.84 -14.60
CA GLY A 167 6.19 -15.94 -15.65
C GLY A 167 7.44 -16.72 -15.24
N ALA A 168 7.69 -16.90 -13.93
CA ALA A 168 8.84 -17.64 -13.43
C ALA A 168 8.53 -18.43 -12.14
N ALA A 169 9.41 -19.38 -11.78
CA ALA A 169 9.31 -20.08 -10.51
C ALA A 169 9.44 -19.09 -9.34
N ALA A 170 8.52 -19.17 -8.37
CA ALA A 170 8.56 -18.34 -7.17
C ALA A 170 8.21 -19.13 -5.91
N LYS A 171 8.72 -18.63 -4.78
CA LYS A 171 8.20 -18.97 -3.45
C LYS A 171 7.06 -18.01 -3.12
N PHE A 172 6.21 -18.39 -2.17
CA PHE A 172 5.13 -17.53 -1.71
C PHE A 172 4.85 -17.75 -0.22
N SER A 173 4.27 -16.74 0.41
CA SER A 173 3.67 -16.80 1.75
C SER A 173 2.20 -16.39 1.66
N THR A 174 1.43 -16.83 2.66
CA THR A 174 0.01 -16.55 2.78
C THR A 174 -0.32 -16.14 4.20
N ASP A 175 -1.15 -15.13 4.36
CA ASP A 175 -1.69 -14.70 5.63
C ASP A 175 -3.21 -14.61 5.53
N LEU A 176 -3.91 -15.41 6.33
CA LEU A 176 -5.37 -15.50 6.31
C LEU A 176 -5.92 -14.85 7.57
N ASP A 177 -6.67 -13.78 7.39
CA ASP A 177 -7.40 -13.10 8.44
C ASP A 177 -8.91 -13.23 8.20
N ASN A 178 -9.56 -14.11 8.97
CA ASN A 178 -11.01 -14.29 8.89
C ASN A 178 -11.77 -13.17 9.61
N GLU A 179 -11.16 -12.46 10.56
CA GLU A 179 -11.82 -11.34 11.25
C GLU A 179 -12.02 -10.16 10.28
N GLU A 180 -11.02 -9.92 9.43
CA GLU A 180 -11.09 -8.92 8.36
C GLU A 180 -11.68 -9.47 7.04
N GLY A 181 -11.82 -10.80 6.92
CA GLY A 181 -12.31 -11.46 5.71
C GLY A 181 -11.35 -11.29 4.52
N ILE A 182 -10.04 -11.33 4.78
CA ILE A 182 -9.00 -11.15 3.77
C ILE A 182 -7.93 -12.25 3.78
N LEU A 183 -7.38 -12.55 2.59
CA LEU A 183 -6.19 -13.40 2.41
C LEU A 183 -5.17 -12.62 1.61
N ILE A 184 -4.00 -12.45 2.21
CA ILE A 184 -2.86 -11.81 1.58
C ILE A 184 -1.93 -12.90 1.07
N ILE A 185 -1.59 -12.85 -0.21
CA ILE A 185 -0.64 -13.75 -0.87
C ILE A 185 0.54 -12.91 -1.32
N GLU A 186 1.72 -13.23 -0.81
CA GLU A 186 2.93 -12.48 -1.11
C GLU A 186 3.89 -13.34 -1.92
N VAL A 187 4.36 -12.79 -3.04
CA VAL A 187 5.28 -13.44 -3.95
C VAL A 187 6.52 -12.56 -4.11
N PRO A 188 7.61 -12.84 -3.37
CA PRO A 188 8.81 -12.01 -3.41
C PRO A 188 9.51 -12.08 -4.76
N ASN A 189 10.12 -10.96 -5.17
CA ASN A 189 10.82 -10.79 -6.45
C ASN A 189 9.90 -10.96 -7.67
N MET A 190 8.61 -10.66 -7.52
CA MET A 190 7.61 -10.68 -8.58
C MET A 190 6.88 -9.35 -8.59
N THR A 191 6.50 -8.88 -9.78
CA THR A 191 5.60 -7.73 -9.93
C THR A 191 4.19 -8.18 -10.27
N TYR A 192 3.18 -7.60 -9.65
CA TYR A 192 1.79 -7.75 -10.04
C TYR A 192 1.51 -6.89 -11.27
N ASP A 193 1.31 -7.54 -12.43
CA ASP A 193 0.91 -6.92 -13.70
C ASP A 193 -0.41 -7.52 -14.25
N ALA A 194 -1.06 -8.37 -13.45
CA ALA A 194 -2.31 -9.00 -13.85
C ALA A 194 -3.43 -7.95 -13.91
N VAL A 195 -4.03 -7.78 -15.09
CA VAL A 195 -5.28 -7.03 -15.20
C VAL A 195 -6.34 -7.77 -14.38
N PRO A 196 -6.90 -7.17 -13.32
CA PRO A 196 -7.90 -7.83 -12.50
C PRO A 196 -9.13 -8.10 -13.37
N ARG A 197 -9.28 -9.35 -13.81
CA ARG A 197 -10.53 -9.81 -14.40
C ARG A 197 -11.45 -10.08 -13.23
N THR A 198 -12.32 -9.12 -12.93
CA THR A 198 -13.36 -9.16 -11.90
C THR A 198 -14.39 -10.26 -12.16
N ARG A 199 -13.94 -11.52 -12.12
CA ARG A 199 -14.81 -12.68 -12.07
C ARG A 199 -14.83 -13.16 -10.63
N LYS A 200 -15.74 -12.57 -9.85
CA LYS A 200 -16.16 -13.09 -8.56
C LYS A 200 -16.51 -14.57 -8.72
N SER A 201 -16.02 -15.43 -7.83
CA SER A 201 -16.24 -16.86 -7.95
C SER A 201 -16.13 -17.54 -6.59
N GLY A 202 -17.17 -18.32 -6.26
CA GLY A 202 -17.22 -19.08 -5.02
C GLY A 202 -17.19 -18.16 -3.80
N VAL A 203 -16.23 -18.38 -2.89
CA VAL A 203 -16.08 -17.59 -1.66
C VAL A 203 -15.42 -16.22 -1.86
N VAL A 204 -14.74 -16.02 -2.99
CA VAL A 204 -13.96 -14.79 -3.25
C VAL A 204 -14.87 -13.72 -3.87
N THR A 205 -14.96 -12.59 -3.18
CA THR A 205 -15.81 -11.45 -3.53
C THR A 205 -15.06 -10.33 -4.26
N ASP A 206 -13.78 -10.13 -3.94
CA ASP A 206 -12.91 -9.13 -4.55
C ASP A 206 -11.46 -9.61 -4.62
N VAL A 207 -10.70 -9.02 -5.54
CA VAL A 207 -9.30 -9.34 -5.84
C VAL A 207 -8.56 -8.07 -6.17
N GLN A 208 -7.51 -7.79 -5.40
CA GLN A 208 -6.64 -6.64 -5.61
C GLN A 208 -5.20 -7.11 -5.69
N GLY A 209 -4.40 -6.42 -6.51
CA GLY A 209 -2.97 -6.66 -6.58
C GLY A 209 -2.19 -5.38 -6.37
N GLN A 210 -1.06 -5.50 -5.69
CA GLN A 210 -0.20 -4.39 -5.31
C GLN A 210 1.27 -4.81 -5.47
N ASN A 211 2.11 -3.83 -5.71
CA ASN A 211 3.55 -3.98 -5.71
C ASN A 211 4.11 -3.21 -4.52
N VAL A 212 4.70 -3.92 -3.55
CA VAL A 212 5.29 -3.31 -2.35
C VAL A 212 6.70 -3.84 -2.22
N ASP A 213 7.71 -2.96 -2.29
CA ASP A 213 9.12 -3.31 -2.09
C ASP A 213 9.64 -4.50 -2.94
N GLY A 214 9.17 -4.62 -4.19
CA GLY A 214 9.53 -5.72 -5.08
C GLY A 214 8.85 -7.05 -4.74
N ILE A 215 7.81 -7.01 -3.91
CA ILE A 215 6.93 -8.13 -3.59
C ILE A 215 5.60 -7.90 -4.31
N GLY A 216 5.20 -8.90 -5.11
CA GLY A 216 3.88 -8.95 -5.72
C GLY A 216 2.91 -9.43 -4.66
N ARG A 217 2.02 -8.55 -4.22
CA ARG A 217 1.01 -8.84 -3.20
C ARG A 217 -0.35 -8.97 -3.87
N VAL A 218 -1.05 -10.08 -3.62
CA VAL A 218 -2.43 -10.29 -4.04
C VAL A 218 -3.30 -10.39 -2.81
N ILE A 219 -4.31 -9.54 -2.73
CA ILE A 219 -5.26 -9.46 -1.62
C ILE A 219 -6.60 -9.97 -2.13
N LEU A 220 -7.12 -11.00 -1.47
CA LEU A 220 -8.42 -11.58 -1.75
C LEU A 220 -9.37 -11.21 -0.62
N THR A 221 -10.60 -10.83 -0.94
CA THR A 221 -11.65 -10.53 0.05
C THR A 221 -12.75 -11.57 -0.04
N PHE A 222 -13.27 -12.04 1.08
CA PHE A 222 -14.34 -13.03 1.16
C PHE A 222 -15.55 -12.51 1.94
N LYS A 223 -16.66 -13.23 1.82
CA LYS A 223 -17.91 -12.93 2.55
C LYS A 223 -18.05 -13.77 3.82
N ASP A 224 -17.61 -15.02 3.76
CA ASP A 224 -17.75 -16.01 4.81
C ASP A 224 -16.35 -16.45 5.24
N ASP A 225 -16.21 -16.89 6.49
CA ASP A 225 -14.94 -17.41 6.99
C ASP A 225 -14.47 -18.59 6.14
N VAL A 226 -13.17 -18.64 5.85
CA VAL A 226 -12.58 -19.69 5.02
C VAL A 226 -11.45 -20.41 5.74
N LYS A 227 -11.08 -21.56 5.21
CA LYS A 227 -9.81 -22.23 5.50
C LYS A 227 -9.08 -22.60 4.22
N ILE A 228 -7.76 -22.45 4.24
CA ILE A 228 -6.88 -22.95 3.18
C ILE A 228 -6.74 -24.46 3.37
N THR A 229 -7.29 -25.24 2.45
CA THR A 229 -7.24 -26.71 2.50
C THR A 229 -6.01 -27.28 1.81
N GLN A 230 -5.58 -26.64 0.73
CA GLN A 230 -4.37 -26.98 -0.02
C GLN A 230 -3.74 -25.71 -0.56
N SER A 231 -2.42 -25.69 -0.62
CA SER A 231 -1.66 -24.70 -1.39
C SER A 231 -0.38 -25.33 -1.92
N ASN A 232 0.00 -25.00 -3.16
CA ASN A 232 1.27 -25.45 -3.73
C ASN A 232 1.71 -24.61 -4.93
N ALA A 233 3.00 -24.62 -5.22
CA ALA A 233 3.57 -24.12 -6.46
C ALA A 233 3.71 -25.28 -7.46
N LEU A 234 3.23 -25.08 -8.68
CA LEU A 234 3.30 -26.04 -9.78
C LEU A 234 4.36 -25.58 -10.80
N PRO A 235 5.22 -26.50 -11.27
CA PRO A 235 6.07 -26.23 -12.41
C PRO A 235 5.24 -26.03 -13.70
N PRO A 236 5.85 -25.55 -14.78
CA PRO A 236 5.22 -25.47 -16.08
C PRO A 236 4.71 -26.85 -16.51
N SER A 237 3.50 -26.91 -17.07
CA SER A 237 2.94 -28.14 -17.63
C SER A 237 2.04 -27.85 -18.83
N GLY A 238 2.40 -28.42 -19.99
CA GLY A 238 1.65 -28.20 -21.23
C GLY A 238 1.65 -26.71 -21.62
N PRO A 239 0.49 -26.09 -21.88
CA PRO A 239 0.41 -24.68 -22.26
C PRO A 239 0.51 -23.71 -21.06
N TYR A 240 0.59 -24.23 -19.83
CA TYR A 240 0.59 -23.41 -18.63
C TYR A 240 2.01 -23.26 -18.09
N GLY A 241 2.39 -22.01 -17.78
CA GLY A 241 3.65 -21.68 -17.12
C GLY A 241 3.68 -22.07 -15.64
N HIS A 242 4.53 -21.37 -14.89
CA HIS A 242 4.59 -21.52 -13.43
C HIS A 242 3.28 -21.07 -12.81
N ARG A 243 2.82 -21.80 -11.79
CA ARG A 243 1.53 -21.49 -11.14
C ARG A 243 1.64 -21.64 -9.64
N ILE A 244 0.89 -20.84 -8.91
CA ILE A 244 0.56 -21.10 -7.50
C ILE A 244 -0.93 -21.37 -7.45
N TYR A 245 -1.37 -22.37 -6.70
CA TYR A 245 -2.79 -22.55 -6.43
C TYR A 245 -3.07 -22.65 -4.93
N LEU A 246 -4.27 -22.21 -4.54
CA LEU A 246 -4.81 -22.28 -3.19
C LEU A 246 -6.26 -22.73 -3.25
N ASP A 247 -6.64 -23.68 -2.40
CA ASP A 247 -8.01 -24.19 -2.31
C ASP A 247 -8.68 -23.69 -1.03
N LEU A 248 -9.63 -22.78 -1.20
CA LEU A 248 -10.37 -22.13 -0.13
C LEU A 248 -11.70 -22.84 0.09
N LYS A 249 -11.93 -23.36 1.29
CA LYS A 249 -13.21 -23.97 1.68
C LYS A 249 -13.89 -23.08 2.71
N PRO A 250 -15.20 -22.76 2.56
CA PRO A 250 -15.96 -22.12 3.62
C PRO A 250 -15.91 -22.97 4.90
N LEU A 251 -15.86 -22.31 6.06
CA LEU A 251 -15.93 -22.96 7.37
C LEU A 251 -17.36 -23.38 7.75
#